data_AF-A0AB37AQZ0-F1
#
_entry.id   AF-A0AB37AQZ0-F1
#
_cell.length_a   1.000
_cell.length_b   1.000
_cell.length_c   1.000
_cell.angle_alpha   90.00
_cell.angle_beta   90.00
_cell.angle_gamma   90.00
#
_symmetry.space_group_name_H-M   'P 1'
#
loop_
_entity.id
_entity.type
_entity.pdbx_description
1 polymer ?
#
loop_
_entity_poly.entity_id
_entity_poly.type
_entity_poly.pdbx_seq_one_letter_code
_entity_poly.pdbx_strand_id
1 'polypeptide(L)'
;MSRSFPTTLPTSRFSLVALGAALAAALSVGTSGVYAQASAVTADSAASAPAAPGLADDFAARQKVLDQRSAENDYRYAVAEHDCYSRFFVNHCLGVARDKMREERASIRQAQLALDDEQRAVRAKQRDEQIALKQAQNAAEAPQRAANEAANAAAFRDKQEQNALKQAQRGAEAPQRAANKQAYDQKQADFQRKLDEAHAQAAQKAQARAENAARYEQKQKEAAQHKAEVEQRQREAAEKAKQQQQQGQ
;
A
#
# COMPACT_ATOMS: atom_id res chain seq x y z
N MET A 1 -58.45 39.49 18.51
CA MET A 1 -57.87 38.14 18.26
C MET A 1 -56.43 38.38 17.80
N SER A 2 -55.43 38.02 18.60
CA SER A 2 -54.75 36.71 18.59
C SER A 2 -53.81 36.61 17.38
N ARG A 3 -52.49 36.88 17.54
CA ARG A 3 -51.41 35.93 17.90
C ARG A 3 -51.15 34.91 16.75
N SER A 4 -49.92 34.65 16.29
CA SER A 4 -48.65 34.59 17.07
C SER A 4 -47.36 34.96 16.28
N PHE A 5 -46.30 35.27 17.03
CA PHE A 5 -44.86 35.13 16.71
C PHE A 5 -44.41 33.65 16.83
N PRO A 6 -43.12 33.23 16.72
CA PRO A 6 -41.83 33.94 16.48
C PRO A 6 -41.15 33.43 15.18
N THR A 7 -39.83 33.31 14.92
CA THR A 7 -38.52 33.33 15.67
C THR A 7 -37.40 33.54 14.60
N THR A 8 -36.13 33.97 14.83
CA THR A 8 -35.32 34.30 16.03
C THR A 8 -34.27 35.39 15.68
N LEU A 9 -33.42 35.77 16.64
CA LEU A 9 -32.16 36.53 16.54
C LEU A 9 -31.08 35.71 17.35
N PRO A 10 -29.81 36.12 17.61
CA PRO A 10 -29.17 37.43 17.40
C PRO A 10 -27.65 37.43 17.02
N THR A 11 -27.09 38.65 17.08
CA THR A 11 -25.71 39.12 17.36
C THR A 11 -24.68 38.18 18.03
N SER A 12 -23.35 38.45 18.06
CA SER A 12 -22.43 39.25 17.20
C SER A 12 -21.02 39.27 17.84
N ARG A 13 -19.94 39.35 17.03
CA ARG A 13 -18.55 39.78 17.41
C ARG A 13 -17.81 38.96 18.48
N PHE A 14 -16.51 38.71 18.25
CA PHE A 14 -15.38 39.34 18.98
C PHE A 14 -14.05 38.91 18.33
N SER A 15 -12.91 39.41 18.83
CA SER A 15 -11.56 39.25 18.26
C SER A 15 -10.60 38.68 19.32
N LEU A 16 -9.28 38.61 18.99
CA LEU A 16 -8.15 38.29 19.91
C LEU A 16 -7.97 36.77 20.21
N VAL A 17 -6.78 36.22 20.51
CA VAL A 17 -5.36 36.54 20.14
C VAL A 17 -4.44 35.35 20.52
N ALA A 18 -3.20 35.34 20.00
CA ALA A 18 -2.01 34.64 20.51
C ALA A 18 -1.84 33.10 20.45
N LEU A 19 -0.55 32.79 20.49
CA LEU A 19 0.22 31.54 20.53
C LEU A 19 -0.25 30.50 21.56
N GLY A 20 0.07 29.23 21.27
CA GLY A 20 -0.04 28.11 22.21
C GLY A 20 0.92 26.95 21.88
N ALA A 21 2.22 27.22 21.74
CA ALA A 21 3.23 26.22 21.39
C ALA A 21 3.94 25.64 22.63
N ALA A 22 3.47 24.46 23.09
CA ALA A 22 4.00 23.70 24.22
C ALA A 22 3.51 22.23 24.12
N LEU A 23 4.22 21.17 24.56
CA LEU A 23 5.63 21.00 24.89
C LEU A 23 5.94 19.48 25.00
N ALA A 24 7.14 19.03 24.58
CA ALA A 24 7.82 17.80 24.99
C ALA A 24 7.24 16.40 24.60
N ALA A 25 8.05 15.38 24.90
CA ALA A 25 7.86 13.91 24.77
C ALA A 25 7.77 13.33 23.34
N ALA A 26 8.42 12.21 22.99
CA ALA A 26 9.51 11.46 23.65
C ALA A 26 10.26 10.58 22.61
N LEU A 27 11.40 9.98 22.99
CA LEU A 27 12.13 9.03 22.13
C LEU A 27 11.57 7.60 22.27
N SER A 28 11.31 6.89 21.17
CA SER A 28 11.53 5.44 21.07
C SER A 28 11.42 4.88 19.63
N VAL A 29 12.50 4.25 19.18
CA VAL A 29 12.61 3.06 18.31
C VAL A 29 11.41 2.66 17.42
N GLY A 30 11.56 2.94 16.12
CA GLY A 30 11.53 1.93 15.04
C GLY A 30 10.33 0.98 14.86
N THR A 31 9.46 1.28 13.90
CA THR A 31 8.81 0.29 13.02
C THR A 31 8.89 0.73 11.56
N SER A 32 8.83 -0.23 10.63
CA SER A 32 8.98 0.02 9.19
C SER A 32 7.70 0.62 8.57
N GLY A 33 7.60 1.94 8.57
CA GLY A 33 6.57 2.69 7.85
C GLY A 33 6.99 3.04 6.41
N VAL A 34 6.13 2.74 5.43
CA VAL A 34 6.35 3.11 4.02
C VAL A 34 6.25 4.62 3.88
N TYR A 35 7.36 5.31 3.63
CA TYR A 35 7.35 6.73 3.28
C TYR A 35 6.74 6.92 1.89
N ALA A 36 5.47 7.34 1.87
CA ALA A 36 4.89 7.97 0.70
C ALA A 36 5.66 9.28 0.44
N GLN A 37 6.60 9.23 -0.51
CA GLN A 37 7.28 10.44 -0.96
C GLN A 37 6.26 11.32 -1.68
N ALA A 38 5.79 12.37 -1.02
CA ALA A 38 5.11 13.46 -1.67
C ALA A 38 6.10 14.10 -2.65
N SER A 39 5.98 13.78 -3.93
CA SER A 39 6.84 14.31 -4.98
C SER A 39 6.74 15.83 -4.98
N ALA A 40 7.76 16.50 -4.44
CA ALA A 40 7.94 17.93 -4.63
C ALA A 40 7.94 18.18 -6.14
N VAL A 41 7.03 19.04 -6.61
CA VAL A 41 6.88 19.30 -8.05
C VAL A 41 8.12 20.04 -8.52
N THR A 42 9.09 19.28 -9.05
CA THR A 42 10.23 19.83 -9.79
C THR A 42 9.65 20.66 -10.92
N ALA A 43 9.91 21.97 -10.89
CA ALA A 43 9.43 22.89 -11.91
C ALA A 43 9.82 22.39 -13.30
N ASP A 44 8.90 22.58 -14.26
CA ASP A 44 8.98 22.03 -15.61
C ASP A 44 10.26 22.48 -16.34
N SER A 45 11.31 21.68 -16.16
CA SER A 45 12.52 21.70 -16.97
C SER A 45 12.16 21.05 -18.29
N ALA A 46 11.35 21.77 -19.08
CA ALA A 46 10.89 21.38 -20.40
C ALA A 46 12.10 20.90 -21.22
N ALA A 47 12.19 19.58 -21.41
CA ALA A 47 13.43 18.94 -21.81
C ALA A 47 13.84 19.44 -23.20
N SER A 48 14.82 20.34 -23.25
CA SER A 48 15.48 20.71 -24.48
C SER A 48 16.15 19.45 -25.03
N ALA A 49 15.53 18.84 -26.03
CA ALA A 49 16.15 17.78 -26.82
C ALA A 49 17.57 18.25 -27.21
N PRO A 50 18.59 17.39 -27.09
CA PRO A 50 19.97 17.81 -27.28
C PRO A 50 20.12 18.40 -28.68
N ALA A 51 20.42 19.70 -28.75
CA ALA A 51 20.80 20.33 -30.00
C ALA A 51 22.00 19.56 -30.57
N ALA A 52 22.03 19.37 -31.90
CA ALA A 52 23.13 18.66 -32.54
C ALA A 52 24.48 19.27 -32.08
N PRO A 53 25.40 18.49 -31.49
CA PRO A 53 26.38 18.99 -30.53
C PRO A 53 27.19 20.18 -31.05
N GLY A 54 27.68 20.11 -32.28
CA GLY A 54 28.46 21.18 -32.91
C GLY A 54 27.75 22.55 -33.03
N LEU A 55 26.42 22.63 -32.97
CA LEU A 55 25.68 23.90 -32.89
C LEU A 55 25.73 24.48 -31.47
N ALA A 56 25.61 23.65 -30.43
CA ALA A 56 25.76 24.09 -29.05
C ALA A 56 27.21 24.54 -28.76
N ASP A 57 28.18 23.79 -29.30
CA ASP A 57 29.60 24.09 -29.19
C ASP A 57 29.99 25.40 -29.90
N ASP A 58 29.40 25.72 -31.07
CA ASP A 58 29.58 27.01 -31.76
C ASP A 58 29.04 28.18 -30.91
N PHE A 59 27.82 28.10 -30.40
CA PHE A 59 27.29 29.14 -29.51
C PHE A 59 28.16 29.33 -28.24
N ALA A 60 28.66 28.25 -27.65
CA ALA A 60 29.56 28.32 -26.49
C ALA A 60 30.93 28.95 -26.85
N ALA A 61 31.49 28.62 -28.02
CA ALA A 61 32.73 29.22 -28.52
C ALA A 61 32.58 30.73 -28.79
N ARG A 62 31.48 31.14 -29.43
CA ARG A 62 31.17 32.56 -29.66
C ARG A 62 30.95 33.33 -28.34
N GLN A 63 30.23 32.75 -27.39
CA GLN A 63 30.03 33.36 -26.07
C GLN A 63 31.37 33.60 -25.36
N LYS A 64 32.26 32.59 -25.35
CA LYS A 64 33.59 32.69 -24.75
C LYS A 64 34.43 33.85 -25.32
N VAL A 65 34.30 34.16 -26.61
CA VAL A 65 34.96 35.33 -27.23
C VAL A 65 34.38 36.65 -26.73
N LEU A 66 33.07 36.72 -26.47
CA LEU A 66 32.42 37.90 -25.88
C LEU A 66 32.81 38.09 -24.40
N ASP A 67 32.96 36.99 -23.65
CA ASP A 67 33.46 37.00 -22.27
C ASP A 67 34.93 37.46 -22.22
N GLN A 68 35.77 36.99 -23.15
CA GLN A 68 37.16 37.43 -23.31
C GLN A 68 37.24 38.93 -23.65
N ARG A 69 36.47 39.41 -24.63
CA ARG A 69 36.38 40.85 -24.95
C ARG A 69 35.93 41.69 -23.75
N SER A 70 35.06 41.16 -22.89
CA SER A 70 34.61 41.83 -21.67
C SER A 70 35.76 41.97 -20.66
N ALA A 71 36.47 40.88 -20.39
CA ALA A 71 37.63 40.89 -19.49
C ALA A 71 38.78 41.78 -20.00
N GLU A 72 39.04 41.78 -21.31
CA GLU A 72 40.02 42.66 -21.95
C GLU A 72 39.61 44.14 -21.85
N ASN A 73 38.33 44.47 -22.02
CA ASN A 73 37.85 45.84 -21.88
C ASN A 73 37.98 46.34 -20.44
N ASP A 74 37.60 45.51 -19.47
CA ASP A 74 37.67 45.84 -18.05
C ASP A 74 39.13 45.99 -17.58
N TYR A 75 40.03 45.13 -18.05
CA TYR A 75 41.48 45.28 -17.83
C TYR A 75 42.02 46.59 -18.44
N ARG A 76 41.69 46.89 -19.70
CA ARG A 76 42.12 48.13 -20.38
C ARG A 76 41.56 49.38 -19.69
N TYR A 77 40.35 49.31 -19.14
CA TYR A 77 39.77 50.40 -18.34
C TYR A 77 40.50 50.58 -17.01
N ALA A 78 40.80 49.51 -16.27
CA ALA A 78 41.52 49.56 -15.00
C ALA A 78 42.96 50.12 -15.16
N VAL A 79 43.68 49.71 -16.20
CA VAL A 79 45.01 50.27 -16.53
C VAL A 79 44.89 51.75 -16.89
N ALA A 80 43.94 52.13 -17.76
CA ALA A 80 43.74 53.53 -18.14
C ALA A 80 43.33 54.42 -16.95
N GLU A 81 42.54 53.90 -16.00
CA GLU A 81 42.20 54.59 -14.76
C GLU A 81 43.45 54.84 -13.89
N HIS A 82 44.29 53.83 -13.68
CA HIS A 82 45.56 53.98 -12.97
C HIS A 82 46.46 55.04 -13.64
N ASP A 83 46.66 54.93 -14.96
CA ASP A 83 47.48 55.87 -15.74
C ASP A 83 46.93 57.30 -15.68
N CYS A 84 45.62 57.49 -15.64
CA CYS A 84 44.99 58.80 -15.54
C CYS A 84 45.33 59.56 -14.26
N TYR A 85 45.62 58.89 -13.13
CA TYR A 85 46.05 59.56 -11.90
C TYR A 85 47.46 60.16 -11.99
N SER A 86 48.29 59.75 -12.96
CA SER A 86 49.61 60.34 -13.22
C SER A 86 49.57 61.66 -14.02
N ARG A 87 48.38 62.08 -14.49
CA ARG A 87 48.22 63.11 -15.54
C ARG A 87 47.52 64.36 -15.00
N PHE A 88 48.06 65.55 -15.29
CA PHE A 88 47.55 66.85 -14.79
C PHE A 88 46.03 67.09 -14.92
N PHE A 89 45.36 66.52 -15.92
CA PHE A 89 43.92 66.64 -16.14
C PHE A 89 43.15 65.33 -15.84
N VAL A 90 43.36 64.77 -14.64
CA VAL A 90 42.77 63.49 -14.17
C VAL A 90 41.29 63.36 -14.52
N ASN A 91 40.45 64.34 -14.15
CA ASN A 91 38.99 64.28 -14.37
C ASN A 91 38.58 64.14 -15.84
N HIS A 92 39.29 64.81 -16.76
CA HIS A 92 39.04 64.67 -18.20
C HIS A 92 39.52 63.31 -18.71
N CYS A 93 40.68 62.86 -18.24
CA CYS A 93 41.25 61.55 -18.58
C CYS A 93 40.30 60.40 -18.17
N LEU A 94 39.80 60.41 -16.93
CA LEU A 94 38.84 59.43 -16.43
C LEU A 94 37.50 59.46 -17.19
N GLY A 95 37.07 60.63 -17.68
CA GLY A 95 35.93 60.74 -18.59
C GLY A 95 36.17 59.95 -19.89
N VAL A 96 37.24 60.28 -20.61
CA VAL A 96 37.62 59.62 -21.88
C VAL A 96 37.86 58.11 -21.71
N ALA A 97 38.43 57.67 -20.58
CA ALA A 97 38.59 56.25 -20.27
C ALA A 97 37.23 55.55 -20.07
N ARG A 98 36.31 56.19 -19.33
CA ARG A 98 34.97 55.66 -19.05
C ARG A 98 34.10 55.58 -20.30
N ASP A 99 34.20 56.55 -21.19
CA ASP A 99 33.38 56.57 -22.40
C ASP A 99 33.83 55.51 -23.43
N LYS A 100 35.15 55.26 -23.55
CA LYS A 100 35.69 54.11 -24.32
C LYS A 100 35.23 52.75 -23.76
N MET A 101 35.19 52.62 -22.42
CA MET A 101 34.66 51.41 -21.77
C MET A 101 33.16 51.23 -22.04
N ARG A 102 32.38 52.32 -22.02
CA ARG A 102 30.94 52.29 -22.35
C ARG A 102 30.67 51.89 -23.79
N GLU A 103 31.46 52.41 -24.74
CA GLU A 103 31.35 52.12 -26.17
C GLU A 103 31.59 50.62 -26.47
N GLU A 104 32.70 50.07 -25.98
CA GLU A 104 33.02 48.65 -26.13
C GLU A 104 32.01 47.73 -25.41
N ARG A 105 31.60 48.06 -24.18
CA ARG A 105 30.55 47.31 -23.47
C ARG A 105 29.19 47.39 -24.18
N ALA A 106 28.90 48.45 -24.93
CA ALA A 106 27.72 48.53 -25.79
C ALA A 106 27.84 47.61 -27.02
N SER A 107 29.01 47.60 -27.69
CA SER A 107 29.32 46.66 -28.79
C SER A 107 29.19 45.20 -28.35
N ILE A 108 29.76 44.85 -27.18
CA ILE A 108 29.68 43.50 -26.61
C ILE A 108 28.22 43.12 -26.32
N ARG A 109 27.44 44.02 -25.70
CA ARG A 109 26.01 43.77 -25.42
C ARG A 109 25.18 43.57 -26.69
N GLN A 110 25.45 44.33 -27.75
CA GLN A 110 24.78 44.13 -29.05
C GLN A 110 25.08 42.74 -29.64
N ALA A 111 26.33 42.29 -29.54
CA ALA A 111 26.72 40.94 -29.99
C ALA A 111 26.12 39.82 -29.11
N GLN A 112 26.02 40.01 -27.79
CA GLN A 112 25.35 39.08 -26.88
C GLN A 112 23.86 38.93 -27.21
N LEU A 113 23.15 40.05 -27.41
CA LEU A 113 21.72 40.04 -27.77
C LEU A 113 21.47 39.33 -29.12
N ALA A 114 22.32 39.56 -30.12
CA ALA A 114 22.22 38.86 -31.42
C ALA A 114 22.41 37.34 -31.26
N LEU A 115 23.37 36.91 -30.43
CA LEU A 115 23.62 35.50 -30.14
C LEU A 115 22.47 34.85 -29.35
N ASP A 116 21.88 35.57 -28.39
CA ASP A 116 20.70 35.10 -27.66
C ASP A 116 19.47 34.93 -28.56
N ASP A 117 19.26 35.83 -29.53
CA ASP A 117 18.16 35.74 -30.49
C ASP A 117 18.39 34.67 -31.57
N GLU A 118 19.63 34.44 -32.02
CA GLU A 118 19.98 33.26 -32.82
C GLU A 118 19.62 31.96 -32.08
N GLN A 119 20.06 31.82 -30.81
CA GLN A 119 19.71 30.65 -29.99
C GLN A 119 18.18 30.54 -29.76
N ARG A 120 17.48 31.66 -29.55
CA ARG A 120 16.02 31.69 -29.37
C ARG A 120 15.31 31.17 -30.62
N ALA A 121 15.76 31.58 -31.82
CA ALA A 121 15.23 31.12 -33.09
C ALA A 121 15.50 29.62 -33.34
N VAL A 122 16.70 29.11 -33.01
CA VAL A 122 17.02 27.68 -33.09
C VAL A 122 16.12 26.86 -32.15
N ARG A 123 16.01 27.29 -30.88
CA ARG A 123 15.13 26.62 -29.89
C ARG A 123 13.65 26.71 -30.24
N ALA A 124 13.21 27.70 -31.02
CA ALA A 124 11.84 27.77 -31.54
C ALA A 124 11.62 26.68 -32.60
N LYS A 125 12.43 26.66 -33.67
CA LYS A 125 12.37 25.64 -34.73
C LYS A 125 12.38 24.21 -34.18
N GLN A 126 13.27 23.92 -33.23
CA GLN A 126 13.35 22.60 -32.58
C GLN A 126 12.05 22.20 -31.85
N ARG A 127 11.32 23.15 -31.24
CA ARG A 127 10.01 22.86 -30.65
C ARG A 127 8.95 22.65 -31.71
N ASP A 128 8.94 23.47 -32.76
CA ASP A 128 7.97 23.37 -33.85
C ASP A 128 8.12 22.03 -34.59
N GLU A 129 9.35 21.58 -34.83
CA GLU A 129 9.71 20.25 -35.34
C GLU A 129 9.23 19.12 -34.42
N GLN A 130 9.48 19.21 -33.10
CA GLN A 130 9.00 18.22 -32.13
C GLN A 130 7.47 18.17 -32.03
N ILE A 131 6.81 19.33 -32.12
CA ILE A 131 5.34 19.43 -32.14
C ILE A 131 4.79 18.78 -33.43
N ALA A 132 5.38 19.05 -34.59
CA ALA A 132 4.99 18.44 -35.85
C ALA A 132 5.18 16.90 -35.84
N LEU A 133 6.32 16.42 -35.34
CA LEU A 133 6.58 14.98 -35.17
C LEU A 133 5.56 14.32 -34.23
N LYS A 134 5.26 14.94 -33.09
CA LYS A 134 4.27 14.43 -32.12
C LYS A 134 2.85 14.47 -32.69
N GLN A 135 2.50 15.49 -33.48
CA GLN A 135 1.23 15.55 -34.20
C GLN A 135 1.11 14.44 -35.26
N ALA A 136 2.17 14.20 -36.03
CA ALA A 136 2.22 13.12 -37.02
C ALA A 136 2.09 11.73 -36.37
N GLN A 137 2.79 11.47 -35.26
CA GLN A 137 2.65 10.24 -34.46
C GLN A 137 1.22 10.08 -33.93
N ASN A 138 0.67 11.11 -33.27
CA ASN A 138 -0.70 11.10 -32.76
C ASN A 138 -1.73 10.82 -33.86
N ALA A 139 -1.53 11.34 -35.07
CA ALA A 139 -2.40 11.13 -36.22
C ALA A 139 -2.28 9.70 -36.81
N ALA A 140 -1.06 9.17 -36.92
CA ALA A 140 -0.82 7.80 -37.37
C ALA A 140 -1.41 6.76 -36.38
N GLU A 141 -1.32 7.03 -35.08
CA GLU A 141 -1.89 6.18 -34.03
C GLU A 141 -3.40 6.34 -33.85
N ALA A 142 -4.00 7.45 -34.30
CA ALA A 142 -5.43 7.75 -34.12
C ALA A 142 -6.38 6.60 -34.54
N PRO A 143 -6.25 5.95 -35.72
CA PRO A 143 -7.11 4.81 -36.07
C PRO A 143 -6.91 3.60 -35.15
N GLN A 144 -5.68 3.34 -34.69
CA GLN A 144 -5.42 2.23 -33.75
C GLN A 144 -5.99 2.52 -32.36
N ARG A 145 -5.88 3.76 -31.88
CA ARG A 145 -6.49 4.20 -30.61
C ARG A 145 -8.02 4.09 -30.67
N ALA A 146 -8.65 4.57 -31.74
CA ALA A 146 -10.09 4.42 -31.97
C ALA A 146 -10.54 2.94 -32.06
N ALA A 147 -9.77 2.08 -32.72
CA ALA A 147 -10.04 0.64 -32.79
C ALA A 147 -9.94 -0.04 -31.41
N ASN A 148 -8.92 0.31 -30.61
CA ASN A 148 -8.75 -0.17 -29.25
C ASN A 148 -9.88 0.32 -28.33
N GLU A 149 -10.28 1.58 -28.43
CA GLU A 149 -11.42 2.16 -27.69
C GLU A 149 -12.73 1.44 -28.04
N ALA A 150 -13.00 1.19 -29.33
CA ALA A 150 -14.16 0.44 -29.79
C ALA A 150 -14.16 -1.03 -29.29
N ALA A 151 -13.01 -1.71 -29.32
CA ALA A 151 -12.85 -3.08 -28.83
C ALA A 151 -13.06 -3.15 -27.30
N ASN A 152 -12.52 -2.20 -26.54
CA ASN A 152 -12.75 -2.09 -25.10
C ASN A 152 -14.24 -1.82 -24.77
N ALA A 153 -14.90 -0.95 -25.54
CA ALA A 153 -16.33 -0.66 -25.39
C ALA A 153 -17.23 -1.84 -25.79
N ALA A 154 -16.81 -2.71 -26.71
CA ALA A 154 -17.47 -3.99 -26.98
C ALA A 154 -17.28 -4.95 -25.80
N ALA A 155 -16.04 -5.29 -25.44
CA ALA A 155 -15.73 -6.23 -24.37
C ALA A 155 -16.32 -5.83 -23.00
N PHE A 156 -16.50 -4.53 -22.73
CA PHE A 156 -17.21 -4.05 -21.55
C PHE A 156 -18.72 -4.37 -21.57
N ARG A 157 -19.39 -4.20 -22.72
CA ARG A 157 -20.81 -4.56 -22.90
C ARG A 157 -21.01 -6.07 -22.81
N ASP A 158 -20.20 -6.85 -23.52
CA ASP A 158 -20.23 -8.33 -23.46
C ASP A 158 -20.07 -8.82 -22.01
N LYS A 159 -19.19 -8.17 -21.23
CA LYS A 159 -18.97 -8.48 -19.82
C LYS A 159 -20.13 -8.04 -18.93
N GLN A 160 -20.86 -6.97 -19.24
CA GLN A 160 -22.10 -6.63 -18.53
C GLN A 160 -23.18 -7.69 -18.80
N GLU A 161 -23.42 -8.04 -20.06
CA GLU A 161 -24.41 -9.06 -20.46
C GLU A 161 -24.10 -10.42 -19.83
N GLN A 162 -22.85 -10.89 -19.90
CA GLN A 162 -22.43 -12.12 -19.23
C GLN A 162 -22.65 -12.09 -17.72
N ASN A 163 -22.47 -10.94 -17.05
CA ASN A 163 -22.74 -10.82 -15.62
C ASN A 163 -24.24 -10.82 -15.32
N ALA A 164 -25.07 -10.20 -16.16
CA ALA A 164 -26.52 -10.26 -16.05
C ALA A 164 -27.04 -11.70 -16.23
N LEU A 165 -26.55 -12.43 -17.25
CA LEU A 165 -26.88 -13.84 -17.47
C LEU A 165 -26.43 -14.73 -16.30
N LYS A 166 -25.19 -14.56 -15.81
CA LYS A 166 -24.69 -15.28 -14.61
C LYS A 166 -25.48 -14.93 -13.35
N GLN A 167 -26.02 -13.72 -13.24
CA GLN A 167 -26.88 -13.33 -12.13
C GLN A 167 -28.26 -13.97 -12.23
N ALA A 168 -28.87 -13.99 -13.42
CA ALA A 168 -30.14 -14.67 -13.67
C ALA A 168 -30.04 -16.19 -13.43
N GLN A 169 -28.99 -16.84 -13.91
CA GLN A 169 -28.70 -18.26 -13.65
C GLN A 169 -28.56 -18.54 -12.16
N ARG A 170 -27.71 -17.79 -11.44
CA ARG A 170 -27.55 -17.95 -9.99
C ARG A 170 -28.86 -17.71 -9.21
N GLY A 171 -29.73 -16.83 -9.71
CA GLY A 171 -31.08 -16.61 -9.17
C GLY A 171 -32.00 -17.81 -9.39
N ALA A 172 -32.10 -18.33 -10.62
CA ALA A 172 -32.90 -19.49 -10.97
C ALA A 172 -32.46 -20.77 -10.22
N GLU A 173 -31.15 -20.95 -10.05
CA GLU A 173 -30.56 -22.06 -9.28
C GLU A 173 -30.68 -21.88 -7.76
N ALA A 174 -30.97 -20.68 -7.25
CA ALA A 174 -30.99 -20.42 -5.80
C ALA A 174 -31.91 -21.37 -5.00
N PRO A 175 -33.19 -21.61 -5.38
CA PRO A 175 -34.04 -22.57 -4.66
C PRO A 175 -33.51 -24.00 -4.71
N GLN A 176 -32.97 -24.45 -5.85
CA GLN A 176 -32.41 -25.80 -5.97
C GLN A 176 -31.12 -25.97 -5.14
N ARG A 177 -30.27 -24.95 -5.10
CA ARG A 177 -29.07 -24.92 -4.25
C ARG A 177 -29.43 -24.88 -2.76
N ALA A 178 -30.50 -24.17 -2.37
CA ALA A 178 -31.01 -24.17 -0.99
C ALA A 178 -31.56 -25.55 -0.59
N ALA A 179 -32.39 -26.18 -1.43
CA ALA A 179 -32.91 -27.53 -1.20
C ALA A 179 -31.79 -28.59 -1.13
N ASN A 180 -30.80 -28.51 -2.03
CA ASN A 180 -29.63 -29.39 -2.00
C ASN A 180 -28.81 -29.21 -0.71
N LYS A 181 -28.66 -27.97 -0.21
CA LYS A 181 -28.00 -27.72 1.08
C LYS A 181 -28.79 -28.33 2.24
N GLN A 182 -30.10 -28.09 2.32
CA GLN A 182 -30.95 -28.67 3.35
C GLN A 182 -30.90 -30.20 3.37
N ALA A 183 -30.96 -30.84 2.20
CA ALA A 183 -30.84 -32.30 2.07
C ALA A 183 -29.44 -32.84 2.42
N TYR A 184 -28.38 -32.01 2.34
CA TYR A 184 -27.04 -32.35 2.80
C TYR A 184 -26.90 -32.17 4.32
N ASP A 185 -27.38 -31.06 4.86
CA ASP A 185 -27.41 -30.76 6.30
C ASP A 185 -28.17 -31.86 7.08
N GLN A 186 -29.33 -32.29 6.55
CA GLN A 186 -30.11 -33.41 7.10
C GLN A 186 -29.31 -34.72 7.12
N LYS A 187 -28.59 -35.05 6.04
CA LYS A 187 -27.74 -36.26 5.97
C LYS A 187 -26.58 -36.21 6.96
N GLN A 188 -25.99 -35.04 7.20
CA GLN A 188 -24.99 -34.87 8.25
C GLN A 188 -25.60 -35.10 9.65
N ALA A 189 -26.77 -34.51 9.93
CA ALA A 189 -27.45 -34.69 11.22
C ALA A 189 -27.88 -36.16 11.47
N ASP A 190 -28.42 -36.84 10.47
CA ASP A 190 -28.76 -38.27 10.54
C ASP A 190 -27.53 -39.17 10.71
N PHE A 191 -26.39 -38.79 10.11
CA PHE A 191 -25.12 -39.52 10.31
C PHE A 191 -24.58 -39.31 11.73
N GLN A 192 -24.60 -38.08 12.24
CA GLN A 192 -24.15 -37.77 13.60
C GLN A 192 -25.00 -38.51 14.64
N ARG A 193 -26.34 -38.46 14.56
CA ARG A 193 -27.20 -39.25 15.47
C ARG A 193 -26.85 -40.73 15.48
N LYS A 194 -26.58 -41.33 14.31
CA LYS A 194 -26.21 -42.76 14.22
C LYS A 194 -24.87 -43.06 14.89
N LEU A 195 -23.91 -42.14 14.87
CA LEU A 195 -22.68 -42.26 15.66
C LEU A 195 -22.97 -42.16 17.15
N ASP A 196 -23.74 -41.15 17.58
CA ASP A 196 -24.08 -40.92 18.99
C ASP A 196 -24.87 -42.11 19.57
N GLU A 197 -25.85 -42.63 18.83
CA GLU A 197 -26.61 -43.85 19.14
C GLU A 197 -25.69 -45.08 19.23
N ALA A 198 -24.73 -45.24 18.31
CA ALA A 198 -23.77 -46.33 18.33
C ALA A 198 -22.81 -46.23 19.53
N HIS A 199 -22.35 -45.03 19.89
CA HIS A 199 -21.53 -44.78 21.07
C HIS A 199 -22.31 -45.05 22.36
N ALA A 200 -23.56 -44.61 22.47
CA ALA A 200 -24.42 -44.90 23.61
C ALA A 200 -24.68 -46.41 23.78
N GLN A 201 -24.97 -47.12 22.68
CA GLN A 201 -25.10 -48.58 22.71
C GLN A 201 -23.79 -49.29 23.06
N ALA A 202 -22.64 -48.79 22.60
CA ALA A 202 -21.33 -49.34 22.95
C ALA A 202 -21.03 -49.16 24.44
N ALA A 203 -21.34 -48.00 25.01
CA ALA A 203 -21.21 -47.71 26.44
C ALA A 203 -22.10 -48.62 27.29
N GLN A 204 -23.39 -48.76 26.95
CA GLN A 204 -24.31 -49.69 27.64
C GLN A 204 -23.81 -51.15 27.55
N LYS A 205 -23.33 -51.59 26.37
CA LYS A 205 -22.77 -52.93 26.19
C LYS A 205 -21.46 -53.13 26.97
N ALA A 206 -20.68 -52.07 27.18
CA ALA A 206 -19.48 -52.11 28.04
C ALA A 206 -19.84 -52.19 29.53
N GLN A 207 -20.80 -51.39 30.00
CA GLN A 207 -21.34 -51.44 31.36
C GLN A 207 -21.91 -52.84 31.67
N ALA A 208 -22.78 -53.37 30.81
CA ALA A 208 -23.35 -54.70 30.97
C ALA A 208 -22.28 -55.81 31.00
N ARG A 209 -21.17 -55.68 30.25
CA ARG A 209 -20.04 -56.62 30.34
C ARG A 209 -19.33 -56.52 31.69
N ALA A 210 -19.07 -55.31 32.18
CA ALA A 210 -18.44 -55.09 33.48
C ALA A 210 -19.30 -55.61 34.64
N GLU A 211 -20.61 -55.37 34.62
CA GLU A 211 -21.55 -55.91 35.62
C GLU A 211 -21.63 -57.44 35.60
N ASN A 212 -21.67 -58.05 34.41
CA ASN A 212 -21.66 -59.52 34.29
C ASN A 212 -20.34 -60.13 34.75
N ALA A 213 -19.20 -59.49 34.48
CA ALA A 213 -17.90 -59.90 35.01
C ALA A 213 -17.85 -59.79 36.54
N ALA A 214 -18.30 -58.67 37.12
CA ALA A 214 -18.36 -58.47 38.56
C ALA A 214 -19.29 -59.49 39.26
N ARG A 215 -20.46 -59.78 38.69
CA ARG A 215 -21.37 -60.84 39.18
C ARG A 215 -20.77 -62.24 39.06
N TYR A 216 -19.97 -62.51 38.02
CA TYR A 216 -19.26 -63.77 37.87
C TYR A 216 -18.16 -63.92 38.93
N GLU A 217 -17.36 -62.87 39.17
CA GLU A 217 -16.37 -62.85 40.25
C GLU A 217 -17.01 -63.01 41.63
N GLN A 218 -18.14 -62.36 41.91
CA GLN A 218 -18.90 -62.52 43.16
C GLN A 218 -19.29 -63.98 43.35
N LYS A 219 -19.91 -64.62 42.35
CA LYS A 219 -20.28 -66.04 42.42
C LYS A 219 -19.08 -66.97 42.63
N GLN A 220 -17.91 -66.67 42.04
CA GLN A 220 -16.69 -67.43 42.28
C GLN A 220 -16.18 -67.27 43.73
N LYS A 221 -16.25 -66.06 44.29
CA LYS A 221 -15.89 -65.78 45.68
C LYS A 221 -16.86 -66.46 46.66
N GLU A 222 -18.17 -66.38 46.41
CA GLU A 222 -19.23 -67.06 47.18
C GLU A 222 -19.08 -68.58 47.14
N ALA A 223 -18.85 -69.18 45.96
CA ALA A 223 -18.64 -70.62 45.82
C ALA A 223 -17.38 -71.11 46.54
N ALA A 224 -16.28 -70.33 46.50
CA ALA A 224 -15.06 -70.65 47.25
C ALA A 224 -15.27 -70.55 48.77
N GLN A 225 -15.98 -69.52 49.24
CA GLN A 225 -16.35 -69.36 50.65
C GLN A 225 -17.23 -70.51 51.14
N HIS A 226 -18.30 -70.84 50.42
CA HIS A 226 -19.20 -71.92 50.80
C HIS A 226 -18.52 -73.30 50.78
N LYS A 227 -17.61 -73.55 49.82
CA LYS A 227 -16.77 -74.77 49.84
C LYS A 227 -15.91 -74.83 51.11
N ALA A 228 -15.26 -73.73 51.49
CA ALA A 228 -14.45 -73.67 52.70
C ALA A 228 -15.28 -73.85 53.97
N GLU A 229 -16.49 -73.28 54.03
CA GLU A 229 -17.44 -73.44 55.13
C GLU A 229 -17.91 -74.91 55.27
N VAL A 230 -18.24 -75.57 54.17
CA VAL A 230 -18.62 -77.00 54.15
C VAL A 230 -17.44 -77.88 54.57
N GLU A 231 -16.22 -77.60 54.10
CA GLU A 231 -15.01 -78.30 54.55
C GLU A 231 -14.74 -78.10 56.05
N GLN A 232 -14.93 -76.89 56.59
CA GLN A 232 -14.82 -76.62 58.03
C GLN A 232 -15.86 -77.41 58.82
N ARG A 233 -17.13 -77.36 58.39
CA ARG A 233 -18.24 -78.08 59.02
C ARG A 233 -18.03 -79.61 59.01
N GLN A 234 -17.44 -80.15 57.94
CA GLN A 234 -17.04 -81.56 57.87
C GLN A 234 -15.88 -81.90 58.81
N ARG A 235 -14.87 -81.04 58.94
CA ARG A 235 -13.75 -81.21 59.89
C ARG A 235 -14.26 -81.20 61.33
N GLU A 236 -15.09 -80.23 61.70
CA GLU A 236 -15.74 -80.17 63.02
C GLU A 236 -16.57 -81.43 63.32
N ALA A 237 -17.35 -81.92 62.34
CA ALA A 237 -18.14 -83.13 62.50
C ALA A 237 -17.26 -84.37 62.71
N ALA A 238 -16.15 -84.49 61.98
CA ALA A 238 -15.18 -85.56 62.14
C ALA A 238 -14.42 -85.48 63.48
N GLU A 239 -14.14 -84.28 63.99
CA GLU A 239 -13.53 -84.07 65.31
C GLU A 239 -14.52 -84.42 66.45
N LYS A 240 -15.77 -83.97 66.35
CA LYS A 240 -16.86 -84.33 67.28
C LYS A 240 -17.10 -85.85 67.29
N ALA A 241 -17.07 -86.51 66.14
CA ALA A 241 -17.17 -87.97 66.04
C ALA A 241 -15.97 -88.70 66.69
N LYS A 242 -14.73 -88.20 66.50
CA LYS A 242 -13.53 -88.74 67.17
C LYS A 242 -13.59 -88.56 68.70
N GLN A 243 -14.06 -87.42 69.17
CA GLN A 243 -14.26 -87.17 70.61
C GLN A 243 -15.29 -88.14 71.21
N GLN A 244 -16.40 -88.42 70.50
CA GLN A 244 -17.38 -89.42 70.91
C GLN A 244 -16.80 -90.84 70.93
N GLN A 245 -15.95 -91.21 69.97
CA GLN A 245 -15.24 -92.50 69.98
C GLN A 245 -14.22 -92.62 71.12
N GLN A 246 -13.60 -91.52 71.55
CA GLN A 246 -12.67 -91.48 72.69
C GLN A 246 -13.36 -91.44 74.06
N GLN A 247 -14.68 -91.22 74.10
CA GLN A 247 -15.51 -91.28 75.31
C GLN A 247 -16.32 -92.58 75.43
N GLY A 248 -16.04 -93.57 74.57
CA GLY A 248 -16.72 -94.86 74.49
C GLY A 248 -15.82 -96.08 74.73
N GLN A 249 -14.74 -95.92 75.49
CA GLN A 249 -13.83 -96.97 75.97
C GLN A 249 -13.63 -96.85 77.48
#